data_AF-A0A358SPE2-F1
#
_entry.id   AF-A0A358SPE2-F1
#
_cell.length_a   1.000
_cell.length_b   1.000
_cell.length_c   1.000
_cell.angle_alpha   90.00
_cell.angle_beta   90.00
_cell.angle_gamma   90.00
#
_symmetry.space_group_name_H-M   'P 1'
#
loop_
_entity.id
_entity.type
_entity.pdbx_description
1 polymer ?
#
loop_
_entity_poly.entity_id
_entity_poly.type
_entity_poly.pdbx_seq_one_letter_code
_entity_poly.pdbx_strand_id
1 'polypeptide(L)' 'MAKTLIDVDEKSLAAAQEALGTETKKDTVNAALQAVAALAARRRDLQRFVSGGLPDLEDAEVMHAAWQR' A
#
# COMPACT_ATOMS: atom_id res chain seq x y z
N MET A 1 19.08 7.96 -0.47
CA MET A 1 17.90 8.84 -0.67
C MET A 1 18.36 10.11 -1.36
N ALA A 2 17.73 10.48 -2.48
CA ALA A 2 17.96 11.77 -3.10
C ALA A 2 17.31 12.88 -2.26
N LYS A 3 17.89 14.10 -2.27
CA LYS A 3 17.29 15.27 -1.64
C LYS A 3 16.45 16.00 -2.68
N THR A 4 15.20 16.27 -2.34
CA THR A 4 14.27 17.01 -3.20
C THR A 4 13.70 18.15 -2.38
N LEU A 5 13.82 19.38 -2.88
CA LEU A 5 13.17 20.54 -2.29
C LEU A 5 11.73 20.58 -2.82
N ILE A 6 10.76 20.57 -1.92
CA ILE A 6 9.33 20.65 -2.23
C ILE A 6 8.66 21.61 -1.25
N ASP A 7 7.70 22.36 -1.73
CA ASP A 7 6.78 23.09 -0.87
C ASP A 7 5.71 22.12 -0.36
N VAL A 8 5.45 22.16 0.94
CA VAL A 8 4.49 21.27 1.61
C VAL A 8 3.54 22.12 2.43
N ASP A 9 2.25 21.85 2.32
CA ASP A 9 1.25 22.45 3.21
C ASP A 9 1.44 21.91 4.64
N GLU A 10 1.81 22.78 5.56
CA GLU A 10 2.13 22.41 6.96
C GLU A 10 0.93 21.81 7.69
N LYS A 11 -0.31 22.19 7.34
CA LYS A 11 -1.51 21.62 7.96
C LYS A 11 -1.73 20.17 7.55
N SER A 12 -1.59 19.90 6.25
CA SER A 12 -1.68 18.54 5.70
C SER A 12 -0.56 17.65 6.23
N LEU A 13 0.65 18.21 6.37
CA LEU A 13 1.78 17.51 6.97
C LEU A 13 1.52 17.14 8.44
N ALA A 14 0.99 18.07 9.24
CA ALA A 14 0.64 17.82 10.63
C ALA A 14 -0.45 16.76 10.77
N ALA A 15 -1.50 16.82 9.94
CA ALA A 15 -2.55 15.80 9.92
C ALA A 15 -2.00 14.42 9.54
N ALA A 16 -1.08 14.36 8.57
CA ALA A 16 -0.42 13.11 8.20
C ALA A 16 0.49 12.60 9.32
N GLN A 17 1.19 13.48 10.05
CA GLN A 17 2.01 13.11 11.20
C GLN A 17 1.19 12.44 12.29
N GLU A 18 0.04 13.04 12.64
CA GLU A 18 -0.88 12.48 13.62
C GLU A 18 -1.42 11.12 13.17
N ALA A 19 -1.89 11.02 11.91
CA ALA A 19 -2.46 9.79 11.38
C ALA A 19 -1.43 8.66 11.25
N LEU A 20 -0.17 8.97 10.96
CA LEU A 20 0.90 8.00 10.75
C LEU A 20 1.77 7.76 12.00
N GLY A 21 1.59 8.56 13.06
CA GLY A 21 2.40 8.50 14.28
C GLY A 21 3.88 8.84 14.05
N THR A 22 4.18 9.74 13.10
CA THR A 22 5.56 10.07 12.71
C THR A 22 6.06 11.37 13.34
N GLU A 23 7.30 11.37 13.80
CA GLU A 23 7.90 12.53 14.48
C GLU A 23 8.51 13.55 13.52
N THR A 24 9.10 13.10 12.41
CA THR A 24 9.81 14.00 11.48
C THR A 24 9.05 14.19 10.17
N LYS A 25 9.21 15.38 9.56
CA LYS A 25 8.61 15.71 8.24
C LYS A 25 9.01 14.70 7.17
N LYS A 26 10.29 14.32 7.14
CA LYS A 26 10.83 13.33 6.18
C LYS A 26 10.17 11.97 6.37
N ASP A 27 10.04 11.50 7.61
CA ASP A 27 9.48 10.18 7.88
C ASP A 27 8.00 10.14 7.52
N THR A 28 7.29 11.22 7.81
CA THR A 28 5.89 11.42 7.40
C THR A 28 5.72 11.33 5.89
N VAL A 29 6.53 12.08 5.13
CA VAL A 29 6.47 12.07 3.66
C VAL A 29 6.78 10.67 3.11
N ASN A 30 7.82 10.01 3.62
CA ASN A 30 8.17 8.66 3.16
C ASN A 30 7.10 7.64 3.51
N ALA A 31 6.55 7.67 4.73
CA ALA A 31 5.49 6.77 5.18
C ALA A 31 4.20 7.00 4.38
N ALA A 32 3.83 8.26 4.11
CA ALA A 32 2.68 8.59 3.29
C ALA A 32 2.83 8.05 1.86
N LEU A 33 4.00 8.22 1.24
CA LEU A 33 4.28 7.69 -0.10
C LEU A 33 4.18 6.15 -0.13
N GLN A 34 4.73 5.48 0.89
CA GLN A 34 4.62 4.03 1.02
C GLN A 34 3.17 3.58 1.20
N ALA A 35 2.39 4.27 2.05
CA ALA A 35 0.99 3.95 2.29
C ALA A 35 0.15 4.08 1.01
N VAL A 36 0.35 5.13 0.22
CA VAL A 36 -0.34 5.33 -1.06
C VAL A 36 0.07 4.26 -2.08
N ALA A 37 1.36 3.91 -2.15
CA ALA A 37 1.82 2.84 -3.03
C ALA A 37 1.22 1.48 -2.66
N ALA A 38 1.15 1.17 -1.36
CA ALA A 38 0.53 -0.05 -0.84
C ALA A 38 -0.99 -0.09 -1.12
N LEU A 39 -1.68 1.05 -0.95
CA LEU A 39 -3.10 1.17 -1.30
C LEU A 39 -3.33 0.92 -2.79
N ALA A 40 -2.48 1.48 -3.66
CA ALA A 40 -2.56 1.25 -5.10
C ALA A 40 -2.30 -0.22 -5.48
N ALA A 41 -1.35 -0.88 -4.82
CA ALA A 41 -1.10 -2.31 -5.00
C ALA A 41 -2.33 -3.13 -4.61
N ARG A 42 -2.88 -2.90 -3.40
CA ARG A 42 -4.08 -3.60 -2.94
C ARG A 42 -5.28 -3.42 -3.87
N ARG A 43 -5.45 -2.22 -4.46
CA ARG A 43 -6.50 -1.98 -5.46
C ARG A 43 -6.30 -2.81 -6.73
N ARG A 44 -5.07 -2.91 -7.23
CA ARG A 44 -4.76 -3.75 -8.40
C ARG A 44 -5.00 -5.23 -8.10
N ASP A 45 -4.60 -5.69 -6.93
CA ASP A 45 -4.79 -7.09 -6.53
C ASP A 45 -6.29 -7.41 -6.44
N LEU A 46 -7.08 -6.56 -5.76
CA LEU A 46 -8.54 -6.69 -5.71
C LEU A 46 -9.17 -6.68 -7.11
N GLN A 47 -8.72 -5.80 -8.00
CA GLN A 47 -9.23 -5.78 -9.37
C GLN A 47 -8.92 -7.10 -10.10
N ARG A 48 -7.71 -7.63 -9.93
CA ARG A 48 -7.30 -8.92 -10.52
C ARG A 48 -8.13 -10.08 -9.98
N PHE A 49 -8.43 -10.09 -8.68
CA PHE A 49 -9.32 -11.08 -8.07
C PHE A 49 -10.73 -11.01 -8.67
N VAL A 50 -11.34 -9.81 -8.70
CA VAL A 50 -12.73 -9.65 -9.15
C VAL A 50 -12.88 -9.88 -10.66
N SER A 51 -11.83 -9.66 -11.45
CA SER A 51 -11.85 -9.87 -12.89
C SER A 51 -11.57 -11.32 -13.32
N GLY A 52 -11.44 -12.28 -12.38
CA GLY A 52 -11.05 -13.66 -12.70
C GLY A 52 -9.60 -13.80 -13.20
N GLY A 53 -8.72 -12.85 -12.88
CA GLY A 53 -7.32 -12.84 -13.33
C GLY A 53 -6.39 -13.75 -12.53
N LEU A 54 -6.94 -14.62 -11.68
CA LEU A 54 -6.24 -15.55 -10.79
C LEU A 54 -6.93 -16.93 -10.85
N PRO A 55 -6.90 -17.61 -12.01
CA PRO A 55 -7.66 -18.85 -12.23
C PRO A 55 -7.27 -19.97 -11.26
N ASP A 56 -6.00 -20.06 -10.88
CA ASP A 56 -5.50 -21.05 -9.91
C ASP A 56 -6.13 -20.90 -8.52
N LEU A 57 -6.59 -19.69 -8.16
CA LEU A 57 -7.26 -19.45 -6.88
C LEU A 57 -8.74 -19.82 -6.90
N GLU A 58 -9.31 -19.99 -8.10
CA GLU A 58 -10.69 -20.48 -8.31
C GLU A 58 -10.73 -22.01 -8.43
N ASP A 59 -9.58 -22.65 -8.68
CA ASP A 59 -9.45 -24.10 -8.75
C ASP A 59 -9.36 -24.71 -7.34
N ALA A 60 -10.39 -25.50 -7.00
CA ALA A 60 -10.53 -26.13 -5.69
C ALA A 60 -9.42 -27.16 -5.39
N GLU A 61 -8.95 -27.89 -6.40
CA GLU A 61 -7.89 -28.90 -6.22
C GLU A 61 -6.55 -28.22 -5.97
N VAL A 62 -6.25 -27.16 -6.73
CA VAL A 62 -5.04 -26.34 -6.53
C VAL A 62 -5.02 -25.72 -5.14
N MET A 63 -6.14 -25.11 -4.72
CA MET A 63 -6.25 -24.52 -3.39
C MET A 63 -6.15 -25.58 -2.29
N HIS A 64 -6.76 -26.76 -2.45
CA HIS A 64 -6.66 -27.84 -1.46
C HIS A 64 -5.21 -28.29 -1.26
N ALA A 65 -4.46 -28.50 -2.34
CA ALA A 65 -3.05 -28.90 -2.29
C ALA A 65 -2.16 -27.84 -1.61
N ALA A 66 -2.48 -26.55 -1.76
CA ALA A 66 -1.70 -25.46 -1.16
C ALA A 66 -1.72 -25.45 0.39
N TRP A 67 -2.79 -25.96 1.01
CA TRP A 67 -2.99 -25.94 2.46
C TRP A 67 -2.67 -27.26 3.18
N GLN A 68 -2.33 -28.33 2.45
CA GLN A 68 -1.99 -29.65 3.00
C GLN A 68 -0.51 -29.80 3.41
N ARG A 69 0.13 -28.71 3.83
CA ARG A 69 1.52 -28.75 4.33
C ARG A 69 1.60 -29.15 5.80
#